data_AF-A0A439ZIE2-F1
#
_entry.id   AF-A0A439ZIE2-F1
#
_cell.length_a   1.000
_cell.length_b   1.000
_cell.length_c   1.000
_cell.angle_alpha   90.00
_cell.angle_beta   90.00
_cell.angle_gamma   90.00
#
_symmetry.space_group_name_H-M   'P 1'
#
loop_
_entity.id
_entity.type
_entity.pdbx_description
1 polymer ?
#
loop_
_entity_poly.entity_id
_entity_poly.type
_entity_poly.pdbx_seq_one_letter_code
_entity_poly.pdbx_strand_id
1 'polypeptide(L)'
;MLRVLANGVCLAALMLGTQAARAAEAEQCKAVRMAEPGWNDLAFTTGVAYVLLQALGYEPQSEVLGINVIYEGMKNRDLDLFLGYWDPAMVTYYEPYKKDGSIENVRVNLVGAKYTFAVPTYVWDAGVKDLSDLHKFADKFGKKMYGIEPGSNQLMMDAIADPQFGLDGWQVVESSEAGMLSEVGYEIKEKQFIVFQGWAPHPMNTMYDFKYLTGGDKFFGPNFGAATVTTQVRKGFLQECPNVAQFLKNLAFDIDMENVGMGYLINDGMKPEEGALKSIALHKDRLDAWLAGVATFDGKPGLAAVKEKLGL
;
A
#
# COMPACT_ATOMS: atom_id res chain seq x y z
N MET A 1 -45.99 -38.40 -63.17
CA MET A 1 -46.42 -37.40 -62.16
C MET A 1 -45.65 -37.67 -60.88
N LEU A 2 -44.99 -36.63 -60.36
CA LEU A 2 -43.91 -36.62 -59.37
C LEU A 2 -44.30 -37.21 -57.99
N ARG A 3 -43.38 -37.98 -57.38
CA ARG A 3 -43.33 -38.24 -55.94
C ARG A 3 -42.38 -37.22 -55.29
N VAL A 4 -42.90 -36.47 -54.33
CA VAL A 4 -42.19 -35.47 -53.54
C VAL A 4 -41.48 -36.16 -52.37
N LEU A 5 -40.16 -36.00 -52.27
CA LEU A 5 -39.35 -36.34 -51.10
C LEU A 5 -39.14 -35.07 -50.27
N ALA A 6 -39.58 -35.09 -49.02
CA ALA A 6 -39.36 -34.05 -48.04
C ALA A 6 -37.99 -34.26 -47.36
N ASN A 7 -37.08 -33.30 -47.52
CA ASN A 7 -35.87 -33.19 -46.71
C ASN A 7 -36.00 -31.97 -45.80
N GLY A 8 -36.21 -32.22 -44.51
CA GLY A 8 -36.12 -31.20 -43.46
C GLY A 8 -34.65 -30.95 -43.13
N VAL A 9 -34.19 -29.71 -43.33
CA VAL A 9 -32.88 -29.24 -42.88
C VAL A 9 -33.09 -28.49 -41.57
N CYS A 10 -32.65 -29.09 -40.45
CA CYS A 10 -32.51 -28.41 -39.16
C CYS A 10 -31.32 -27.45 -39.24
N LEU A 11 -31.59 -26.14 -39.20
CA LEU A 11 -30.56 -25.11 -39.05
C LEU A 11 -30.18 -25.00 -37.57
N ALA A 12 -29.07 -25.61 -37.19
CA ALA A 12 -28.45 -25.39 -35.87
C ALA A 12 -27.70 -24.06 -35.90
N ALA A 13 -28.24 -23.03 -35.25
CA ALA A 13 -27.55 -21.76 -35.05
C ALA A 13 -26.45 -21.95 -33.97
N LEU A 14 -25.19 -22.04 -34.40
CA LEU A 14 -24.05 -21.86 -33.49
C LEU A 14 -24.05 -20.41 -33.00
N MET A 15 -24.48 -20.18 -31.76
CA MET A 15 -24.12 -18.97 -31.03
C MET A 15 -22.64 -19.07 -30.64
N LEU A 16 -21.76 -18.66 -31.55
CA LEU A 16 -20.41 -18.28 -31.19
C LEU A 16 -20.52 -17.06 -30.27
N GLY A 17 -20.33 -17.28 -28.97
CA GLY A 17 -20.17 -16.21 -28.01
C GLY A 17 -18.96 -15.37 -28.41
N THR A 18 -19.22 -14.25 -29.08
CA THR A 18 -18.22 -13.23 -29.36
C THR A 18 -17.85 -12.61 -28.02
N GLN A 19 -16.74 -13.05 -27.43
CA GLN A 19 -16.04 -12.23 -26.45
C GLN A 19 -15.66 -10.95 -27.21
N ALA A 20 -16.40 -9.87 -26.97
CA ALA A 20 -16.12 -8.59 -27.57
C ALA A 20 -14.70 -8.18 -27.16
N ALA A 21 -13.78 -8.19 -28.13
CA ALA A 21 -12.47 -7.58 -27.97
C ALA A 21 -12.72 -6.12 -27.58
N ARG A 22 -12.21 -5.71 -26.41
CA ARG A 22 -12.28 -4.30 -26.02
C ARG A 22 -11.32 -3.51 -26.91
N ALA A 23 -11.69 -2.28 -27.24
CA ALA A 23 -10.77 -1.38 -27.93
C ALA A 23 -9.49 -1.25 -27.10
N ALA A 24 -8.34 -1.16 -27.79
CA ALA A 24 -7.07 -0.83 -27.16
C ALA A 24 -7.21 0.47 -26.35
N GLU A 25 -6.49 0.56 -25.23
CA GLU A 25 -6.51 1.77 -24.42
C GLU A 25 -5.73 2.90 -25.12
N ALA A 26 -6.02 4.16 -24.76
CA ALA A 26 -5.33 5.31 -25.35
C ALA A 26 -3.82 5.27 -25.04
N GLU A 27 -2.98 5.64 -25.99
CA GLU A 27 -1.50 5.63 -25.84
C GLU A 27 -1.01 6.43 -24.63
N GLN A 28 -1.70 7.51 -24.25
CA GLN A 28 -1.35 8.28 -23.04
C GLN A 28 -1.44 7.48 -21.73
N CYS A 29 -2.14 6.35 -21.73
CA CYS A 29 -2.30 5.47 -20.57
C CYS A 29 -1.25 4.37 -20.51
N LYS A 30 -0.42 4.25 -21.55
CA LYS A 30 0.57 3.17 -21.64
C LYS A 30 1.62 3.27 -20.54
N ALA A 31 2.09 4.48 -20.26
CA ALA A 31 2.95 4.76 -19.11
C ALA A 31 2.07 5.00 -17.88
N VAL A 32 2.13 4.08 -16.90
CA VAL A 32 1.41 4.21 -15.63
C VAL A 32 2.39 4.67 -14.57
N ARG A 33 2.30 5.92 -14.15
CA ARG A 33 3.29 6.55 -13.26
C ARG A 33 2.85 6.46 -11.80
N MET A 34 3.61 5.70 -11.03
CA MET A 34 3.36 5.44 -9.61
C MET A 34 4.50 6.03 -8.78
N ALA A 35 4.25 6.20 -7.48
CA ALA A 35 5.31 6.49 -6.52
C ALA A 35 4.97 5.89 -5.17
N GLU A 36 5.98 5.70 -4.34
CA GLU A 36 5.86 5.18 -2.98
C GLU A 36 6.94 5.81 -2.06
N PRO A 37 6.73 5.87 -0.74
CA PRO A 37 7.64 6.59 0.18
C PRO A 37 8.88 5.81 0.61
N GLY A 38 9.07 4.58 0.14
CA GLY A 38 10.18 3.69 0.49
C GLY A 38 9.85 2.70 1.60
N TRP A 39 8.57 2.51 1.96
CA TRP A 39 8.14 1.56 2.98
C TRP A 39 7.92 0.18 2.39
N ASN A 40 8.30 -0.87 3.10
CA ASN A 40 8.31 -2.23 2.51
C ASN A 40 6.91 -2.74 2.13
N ASP A 41 5.85 -2.33 2.84
CA ASP A 41 4.45 -2.63 2.47
C ASP A 41 4.06 -1.95 1.16
N LEU A 42 4.39 -0.67 0.99
CA LEU A 42 4.06 0.11 -0.19
C LEU A 42 4.93 -0.23 -1.40
N ALA A 43 6.21 -0.52 -1.17
CA ALA A 43 7.11 -1.06 -2.18
C ALA A 43 6.58 -2.41 -2.69
N PHE A 44 6.18 -3.31 -1.79
CA PHE A 44 5.62 -4.60 -2.17
C PHE A 44 4.32 -4.49 -2.97
N THR A 45 3.33 -3.73 -2.47
CA THR A 45 2.03 -3.57 -3.15
C THR A 45 2.17 -2.86 -4.51
N THR A 46 3.06 -1.86 -4.60
CA THR A 46 3.43 -1.20 -5.87
C THR A 46 4.15 -2.15 -6.81
N GLY A 47 5.02 -3.03 -6.30
CA GLY A 47 5.64 -4.11 -7.07
C GLY A 47 4.63 -5.08 -7.66
N VAL A 48 3.57 -5.44 -6.92
CA VAL A 48 2.47 -6.28 -7.44
C VAL A 48 1.74 -5.58 -8.58
N ALA A 49 1.39 -4.30 -8.41
CA ALA A 49 0.77 -3.52 -9.47
C ALA A 49 1.67 -3.42 -10.71
N TYR A 50 2.97 -3.17 -10.50
CA TYR A 50 3.98 -3.06 -11.55
C TYR A 50 4.07 -4.35 -12.37
N VAL A 51 4.25 -5.51 -11.73
CA VAL A 51 4.39 -6.81 -12.41
C VAL A 51 3.14 -7.13 -13.23
N LEU A 52 1.94 -6.88 -12.67
CA LEU A 52 0.68 -7.15 -13.37
C LEU A 52 0.46 -6.20 -14.55
N LEU A 53 0.71 -4.90 -14.38
CA LEU A 53 0.60 -3.91 -15.47
C LEU A 53 1.59 -4.22 -16.60
N GLN A 54 2.83 -4.56 -16.25
CA GLN A 54 3.83 -4.97 -17.25
C GLN A 54 3.39 -6.22 -18.00
N ALA A 55 2.82 -7.22 -17.30
CA ALA A 55 2.29 -8.43 -17.93
C ALA A 55 1.05 -8.17 -18.81
N LEU A 56 0.29 -7.11 -18.53
CA LEU A 56 -0.81 -6.63 -19.36
C LEU A 56 -0.34 -5.79 -20.56
N GLY A 57 0.97 -5.54 -20.72
CA GLY A 57 1.53 -4.80 -21.85
C GLY A 57 1.63 -3.29 -21.66
N TYR A 58 1.48 -2.80 -20.43
CA TYR A 58 1.77 -1.42 -20.04
C TYR A 58 3.27 -1.21 -19.77
N GLU A 59 3.67 0.05 -19.62
CA GLU A 59 5.01 0.50 -19.24
C GLU A 59 4.94 1.18 -17.85
N PRO A 60 4.70 0.42 -16.77
CA PRO A 60 4.61 0.99 -15.43
C PRO A 60 5.95 1.61 -15.01
N GLN A 61 5.87 2.66 -14.21
CA GLN A 61 7.01 3.35 -13.60
C GLN A 61 6.72 3.54 -12.11
N SER A 62 7.75 3.45 -11.28
CA SER A 62 7.65 3.72 -9.84
C SER A 62 8.87 4.48 -9.37
N GLU A 63 8.64 5.54 -8.61
CA GLU A 63 9.70 6.33 -7.97
C GLU A 63 9.54 6.35 -6.45
N VAL A 64 10.66 6.38 -5.73
CA VAL A 64 10.69 6.58 -4.28
C VAL A 64 10.63 8.08 -4.00
N LEU A 65 9.52 8.58 -3.46
CA LEU A 65 9.29 10.01 -3.24
C LEU A 65 8.67 10.28 -1.87
N GLY A 66 8.98 11.40 -1.23
CA GLY A 66 8.32 11.80 0.00
C GLY A 66 6.81 12.05 -0.21
N ILE A 67 5.98 11.75 0.79
CA ILE A 67 4.50 11.80 0.72
C ILE A 67 3.99 13.12 0.12
N ASN A 68 4.53 14.26 0.55
CA ASN A 68 4.12 15.57 0.04
C ASN A 68 4.40 15.74 -1.46
N VAL A 69 5.53 15.18 -1.94
CA VAL A 69 5.92 15.22 -3.35
C VAL A 69 5.03 14.28 -4.17
N ILE A 70 4.65 13.11 -3.63
CA ILE A 70 3.70 12.20 -4.28
C ILE A 70 2.37 12.91 -4.54
N TYR A 71 1.80 13.55 -3.53
CA TYR A 71 0.53 14.27 -3.69
C TYR A 71 0.62 15.45 -4.66
N GLU A 72 1.68 16.26 -4.56
CA GLU A 72 1.89 17.37 -5.47
C GLU A 72 2.12 16.89 -6.92
N GLY A 73 2.86 15.80 -7.10
CA GLY A 73 3.07 15.16 -8.40
C GLY A 73 1.77 14.65 -9.01
N MET A 74 0.89 14.03 -8.22
CA MET A 74 -0.44 13.64 -8.72
C MET A 74 -1.31 14.85 -9.09
N LYS A 75 -1.27 15.92 -8.28
CA LYS A 75 -1.98 17.18 -8.57
C LYS A 75 -1.51 17.84 -9.87
N ASN A 76 -0.20 17.84 -10.11
CA ASN A 76 0.43 18.39 -11.32
C ASN A 76 0.37 17.43 -12.51
N ARG A 77 -0.19 16.24 -12.32
CA ARG A 77 -0.30 15.17 -13.32
C ARG A 77 1.05 14.60 -13.77
N ASP A 78 2.08 14.74 -12.95
CA ASP A 78 3.38 14.08 -13.11
C ASP A 78 3.32 12.61 -12.66
N LEU A 79 2.43 12.30 -11.70
CA LEU A 79 2.11 10.95 -11.24
C LEU A 79 0.63 10.64 -11.51
N ASP A 80 0.30 9.37 -11.67
CA ASP A 80 -1.06 8.92 -11.96
C ASP A 80 -1.77 8.32 -10.75
N LEU A 81 -1.06 7.52 -9.93
CA LEU A 81 -1.66 6.81 -8.81
C LEU A 81 -0.70 6.60 -7.64
N PHE A 82 -1.30 6.42 -6.46
CA PHE A 82 -0.63 6.09 -5.20
C PHE A 82 -1.43 4.99 -4.48
N LEU A 83 -0.79 3.87 -4.12
CA LEU A 83 -1.49 2.74 -3.48
C LEU A 83 -1.56 2.85 -1.95
N GLY A 84 -0.89 3.84 -1.36
CA GLY A 84 -0.54 3.82 0.06
C GLY A 84 -1.22 4.89 0.92
N TYR A 85 -2.45 5.32 0.63
CA TYR A 85 -3.12 6.25 1.56
C TYR A 85 -3.59 5.52 2.82
N TRP A 86 -2.83 5.66 3.91
CA TRP A 86 -3.14 5.14 5.23
C TRP A 86 -4.11 6.06 5.98
N ASP A 87 -5.38 5.68 6.06
CA ASP A 87 -6.41 6.42 6.80
C ASP A 87 -6.53 5.91 8.24
N PRO A 88 -6.53 6.77 9.28
CA PRO A 88 -6.50 8.24 9.24
C PRO A 88 -5.09 8.87 9.31
N ALA A 89 -4.04 8.06 9.36
CA ALA A 89 -2.68 8.54 9.65
C ALA A 89 -2.13 9.56 8.64
N MET A 90 -2.65 9.56 7.42
CA MET A 90 -2.23 10.44 6.34
C MET A 90 -3.22 11.59 6.05
N VAL A 91 -4.25 11.79 6.89
CA VAL A 91 -5.26 12.84 6.68
C VAL A 91 -4.61 14.22 6.50
N THR A 92 -3.59 14.56 7.29
CA THR A 92 -2.91 15.87 7.19
C THR A 92 -2.28 16.10 5.82
N TYR A 93 -1.77 15.04 5.16
CA TYR A 93 -1.18 15.14 3.83
C TYR A 93 -2.26 15.18 2.73
N TYR A 94 -3.33 14.41 2.87
CA TYR A 94 -4.37 14.27 1.85
C TYR A 94 -5.41 15.40 1.84
N GLU A 95 -5.75 15.95 3.02
CA GLU A 95 -6.87 16.88 3.20
C GLU A 95 -6.85 18.10 2.25
N PRO A 96 -5.70 18.75 1.93
CA PRO A 96 -5.67 19.83 0.94
C PRO A 96 -6.15 19.40 -0.45
N TYR A 97 -5.76 18.21 -0.89
CA TYR A 97 -6.04 17.66 -2.22
C TYR A 97 -7.46 17.08 -2.33
N LYS A 98 -7.98 16.60 -1.20
CA LYS A 98 -9.39 16.26 -1.05
C LYS A 98 -10.28 17.49 -1.21
N LYS A 99 -9.90 18.62 -0.60
CA LYS A 99 -10.66 19.89 -0.65
C LYS A 99 -10.70 20.50 -2.04
N ASP A 100 -9.58 20.50 -2.77
CA ASP A 100 -9.54 21.04 -4.14
C ASP A 100 -9.98 20.03 -5.22
N GLY A 101 -10.17 18.75 -4.83
CA GLY A 101 -10.64 17.69 -5.70
C GLY A 101 -9.64 17.28 -6.77
N SER A 102 -8.33 17.47 -6.51
CA SER A 102 -7.24 17.05 -7.39
C SER A 102 -6.92 15.55 -7.29
N ILE A 103 -7.39 14.87 -6.23
CA ILE A 103 -7.13 13.44 -5.98
C ILE A 103 -8.44 12.70 -5.70
N GLU A 104 -8.60 11.55 -6.34
CA GLU A 104 -9.77 10.69 -6.26
C GLU A 104 -9.42 9.37 -5.56
N ASN A 105 -10.26 8.94 -4.61
CA ASN A 105 -10.18 7.60 -4.02
C ASN A 105 -10.78 6.57 -4.98
N VAL A 106 -10.09 5.46 -5.18
CA VAL A 106 -10.56 4.35 -6.02
C VAL A 106 -11.25 3.29 -5.18
N ARG A 107 -10.52 2.75 -4.19
CA ARG A 107 -11.03 1.76 -3.25
C ARG A 107 -10.12 1.62 -2.04
N VAL A 108 -10.69 1.12 -0.94
CA VAL A 108 -9.90 0.51 0.12
C VAL A 108 -9.28 -0.79 -0.41
N ASN A 109 -7.94 -0.85 -0.40
CA ASN A 109 -7.16 -1.98 -0.87
C ASN A 109 -6.66 -2.87 0.28
N LEU A 110 -6.61 -2.36 1.52
CA LEU A 110 -6.28 -3.13 2.73
C LEU A 110 -7.16 -2.71 3.92
N VAL A 111 -7.59 -3.67 4.71
CA VAL A 111 -8.32 -3.47 5.97
C VAL A 111 -7.65 -4.22 7.11
N GLY A 112 -7.89 -3.79 8.35
CA GLY A 112 -7.35 -4.44 9.54
C GLY A 112 -5.90 -4.08 9.84
N ALA A 113 -5.40 -3.02 9.22
CA ALA A 113 -4.09 -2.47 9.52
C ALA A 113 -4.14 -1.69 10.85
N LYS A 114 -2.97 -1.43 11.43
CA LYS A 114 -2.82 -0.58 12.62
C LYS A 114 -1.54 0.23 12.50
N TYR A 115 -1.52 1.43 13.06
CA TYR A 115 -0.33 2.28 13.10
C TYR A 115 -0.37 3.19 14.32
N THR A 116 0.60 3.10 15.22
CA THR A 116 0.70 3.97 16.41
C THR A 116 2.10 3.88 17.03
N PHE A 117 2.31 4.53 18.18
CA PHE A 117 3.54 4.46 18.95
C PHE A 117 3.75 3.06 19.57
N ALA A 118 5.00 2.63 19.62
CA ALA A 118 5.40 1.35 20.18
C ALA A 118 6.64 1.48 21.08
N VAL A 119 6.73 0.61 22.08
CA VAL A 119 7.91 0.45 22.95
C VAL A 119 8.22 -1.02 23.17
N PRO A 120 9.49 -1.41 23.39
CA PRO A 120 9.84 -2.79 23.73
C PRO A 120 9.08 -3.31 24.96
N THR A 121 8.82 -4.61 25.04
CA THR A 121 8.03 -5.19 26.13
C THR A 121 8.63 -4.93 27.51
N TYR A 122 9.96 -4.89 27.65
CA TYR A 122 10.60 -4.55 28.93
C TYR A 122 10.41 -3.08 29.34
N VAL A 123 10.22 -2.16 28.38
CA VAL A 123 9.89 -0.75 28.64
C VAL A 123 8.42 -0.63 29.07
N TRP A 124 7.55 -1.39 28.42
CA TRP A 124 6.15 -1.52 28.82
C TRP A 124 5.99 -2.07 30.24
N ASP A 125 6.72 -3.13 30.57
CA ASP A 125 6.71 -3.75 31.89
C ASP A 125 7.30 -2.84 32.97
N ALA A 126 8.19 -1.92 32.60
CA ALA A 126 8.69 -0.86 33.48
C ALA A 126 7.67 0.27 33.74
N GLY A 127 6.52 0.25 33.06
CA GLY A 127 5.38 1.15 33.33
C GLY A 127 5.05 2.14 32.22
N VAL A 128 5.65 2.04 31.03
CA VAL A 128 5.31 2.89 29.88
C VAL A 128 4.21 2.22 29.06
N LYS A 129 2.95 2.53 29.35
CA LYS A 129 1.79 1.87 28.71
C LYS A 129 0.95 2.82 27.87
N ASP A 130 1.00 4.10 28.22
CA ASP A 130 0.34 5.18 27.53
C ASP A 130 1.38 6.18 27.01
N LEU A 131 1.05 6.91 25.93
CA LEU A 131 1.88 7.99 25.41
C LEU A 131 2.21 9.04 26.50
N SER A 132 1.26 9.28 27.42
CA SER A 132 1.47 10.17 28.57
C SER A 132 2.42 9.62 29.63
N ASP A 133 2.87 8.35 29.55
CA ASP A 133 3.88 7.82 30.48
C ASP A 133 5.32 8.17 30.07
N LEU A 134 5.55 8.57 28.82
CA LEU A 134 6.90 8.82 28.29
C LEU A 134 7.67 9.88 29.08
N HIS A 135 7.01 10.97 29.47
CA HIS A 135 7.66 12.07 30.21
C HIS A 135 8.23 11.62 31.57
N LYS A 136 7.66 10.57 32.18
CA LYS A 136 8.13 10.00 33.47
C LYS A 136 9.52 9.36 33.34
N PHE A 137 9.93 9.01 32.12
CA PHE A 137 11.20 8.36 31.81
C PHE A 137 12.02 9.14 30.79
N ALA A 138 11.82 10.46 30.69
CA ALA A 138 12.44 11.33 29.68
C ALA A 138 13.96 11.15 29.56
N ASP A 139 14.67 11.03 30.68
CA ASP A 139 16.12 10.82 30.69
C ASP A 139 16.54 9.49 30.08
N LYS A 140 15.74 8.43 30.25
CA LYS A 140 16.02 7.10 29.69
C LYS A 140 15.81 7.06 28.18
N PHE A 141 14.83 7.80 27.67
CA PHE A 141 14.57 7.95 26.23
C PHE A 141 15.48 9.01 25.58
N GLY A 142 16.28 9.73 26.35
CA GLY A 142 17.06 10.88 25.85
C GLY A 142 16.19 11.96 25.19
N LYS A 143 14.91 12.03 25.57
CA LYS A 143 13.87 12.87 24.95
C LYS A 143 13.76 12.69 23.41
N LYS A 144 13.83 11.45 22.93
CA LYS A 144 13.73 11.12 21.50
C LYS A 144 12.57 10.19 21.21
N MET A 145 11.92 10.43 20.08
CA MET A 145 11.05 9.47 19.40
C MET A 145 11.67 9.10 18.06
N TYR A 146 11.61 7.85 17.68
CA TYR A 146 12.25 7.37 16.45
C TYR A 146 11.21 7.19 15.35
N GLY A 147 11.27 8.10 14.39
CA GLY A 147 10.45 8.11 13.19
C GLY A 147 11.16 7.47 12.01
N ILE A 148 10.51 7.57 10.86
CA ILE A 148 10.97 7.09 9.56
C ILE A 148 11.53 8.27 8.75
N GLU A 149 11.33 8.34 7.44
CA GLU A 149 11.87 9.39 6.59
C GLU A 149 11.28 10.79 6.87
N PRO A 150 12.06 11.85 6.60
CA PRO A 150 11.58 13.22 6.72
C PRO A 150 10.30 13.47 5.92
N GLY A 151 9.34 14.13 6.57
CA GLY A 151 8.05 14.46 5.98
C GLY A 151 6.96 13.41 6.19
N SER A 152 7.23 12.33 6.92
CA SER A 152 6.25 11.28 7.24
C SER A 152 5.91 11.20 8.74
N ASN A 153 6.56 11.99 9.58
CA ASN A 153 6.48 11.89 11.05
C ASN A 153 5.57 12.94 11.71
N GLN A 154 4.68 13.59 10.95
CA GLN A 154 3.88 14.72 11.46
C GLN A 154 3.09 14.37 12.72
N LEU A 155 2.53 13.15 12.82
CA LEU A 155 1.77 12.72 14.00
C LEU A 155 2.63 12.60 15.27
N MET A 156 3.91 12.24 15.14
CA MET A 156 4.84 12.28 16.27
C MET A 156 5.14 13.71 16.70
N MET A 157 5.34 14.61 15.74
CA MET A 157 5.60 16.02 16.01
C MET A 157 4.38 16.68 16.67
N ASP A 158 3.18 16.34 16.23
CA ASP A 158 1.92 16.82 16.81
C ASP A 158 1.75 16.31 18.25
N ALA A 159 2.14 15.05 18.53
CA ALA A 159 2.14 14.49 19.89
C ALA A 159 3.14 15.21 20.80
N ILE A 160 4.34 15.53 20.32
CA ILE A 160 5.33 16.30 21.08
C ILE A 160 4.80 17.71 21.38
N ALA A 161 4.15 18.35 20.42
CA ALA A 161 3.60 19.70 20.56
C ALA A 161 2.37 19.78 21.47
N ASP A 162 1.74 18.65 21.79
CA ASP A 162 0.55 18.60 22.62
C ASP A 162 0.91 18.62 24.12
N PRO A 163 0.56 19.70 24.86
CA PRO A 163 0.98 19.88 26.24
C PRO A 163 0.43 18.82 27.19
N GLN A 164 -0.61 18.06 26.79
CA GLN A 164 -1.17 17.00 27.63
C GLN A 164 -0.17 15.87 27.91
N PHE A 165 0.84 15.68 27.04
CA PHE A 165 1.82 14.59 27.17
C PHE A 165 3.11 15.01 27.88
N GLY A 166 3.33 16.32 28.12
CA GLY A 166 4.51 16.82 28.83
C GLY A 166 5.83 16.51 28.12
N LEU A 167 5.86 16.56 26.78
CA LEU A 167 6.99 16.18 25.95
C LEU A 167 7.88 17.38 25.56
N ASP A 168 7.92 18.42 26.39
CA ASP A 168 8.74 19.60 26.13
C ASP A 168 10.24 19.27 25.99
N GLY A 169 10.82 19.72 24.87
CA GLY A 169 12.21 19.45 24.51
C GLY A 169 12.46 18.05 23.98
N TRP A 170 11.42 17.28 23.67
CA TRP A 170 11.55 16.07 22.85
C TRP A 170 11.70 16.40 21.37
N GLN A 171 12.30 15.49 20.63
CA GLN A 171 12.46 15.59 19.18
C GLN A 171 12.19 14.25 18.50
N VAL A 172 11.80 14.32 17.23
CA VAL A 172 11.74 13.16 16.36
C VAL A 172 13.12 12.96 15.73
N VAL A 173 13.67 11.77 15.85
CA VAL A 173 14.82 11.31 15.08
C VAL A 173 14.30 10.74 13.78
N GLU A 174 14.54 11.44 12.68
CA GLU A 174 14.11 11.03 11.34
C GLU A 174 15.25 10.27 10.63
N SER A 175 14.90 9.21 9.91
CA SER A 175 15.83 8.38 9.14
C SER A 175 15.14 7.74 7.92
N SER A 176 14.69 6.50 8.06
CA SER A 176 13.89 5.71 7.13
C SER A 176 13.28 4.54 7.89
N GLU A 177 12.38 3.75 7.29
CA GLU A 177 11.92 2.50 7.89
C GLU A 177 13.10 1.61 8.33
N ALA A 178 14.05 1.35 7.44
CA ALA A 178 15.22 0.53 7.73
C ALA A 178 16.12 1.14 8.82
N GLY A 179 16.32 2.46 8.80
CA GLY A 179 17.11 3.16 9.80
C GLY A 179 16.49 3.07 11.19
N MET A 180 15.17 3.30 11.29
CA MET A 180 14.41 3.17 12.52
C MET A 180 14.46 1.74 13.06
N LEU A 181 14.23 0.73 12.23
CA LEU A 181 14.26 -0.67 12.65
C LEU A 181 15.66 -1.10 13.12
N SER A 182 16.72 -0.61 12.47
CA SER A 182 18.09 -0.86 12.91
C SER A 182 18.35 -0.31 14.30
N GLU A 183 17.87 0.91 14.59
CA GLU A 183 18.00 1.49 15.93
C GLU A 183 17.17 0.70 16.96
N VAL A 184 15.92 0.35 16.62
CA VAL A 184 15.08 -0.49 17.50
C VAL A 184 15.77 -1.80 17.84
N GLY A 185 16.35 -2.48 16.85
CA GLY A 185 17.12 -3.70 17.08
C GLY A 185 18.33 -3.49 17.99
N TYR A 186 19.05 -2.38 17.84
CA TYR A 186 20.19 -2.01 18.69
C TYR A 186 19.73 -1.74 20.13
N GLU A 187 18.74 -0.88 20.33
CA GLU A 187 18.29 -0.48 21.68
C GLU A 187 17.64 -1.64 22.44
N ILE A 188 16.92 -2.54 21.74
CA ILE A 188 16.39 -3.77 22.35
C ILE A 188 17.52 -4.69 22.82
N LYS A 189 18.59 -4.82 22.04
CA LYS A 189 19.76 -5.64 22.38
C LYS A 189 20.49 -5.07 23.60
N GLU A 190 20.67 -3.75 23.63
CA GLU A 190 21.35 -3.04 24.72
C GLU A 190 20.43 -2.71 25.91
N LYS A 191 19.16 -3.15 25.86
CA LYS A 191 18.12 -2.94 26.89
C LYS A 191 17.88 -1.47 27.26
N GLN A 192 18.03 -0.58 26.29
CA GLN A 192 17.77 0.85 26.44
C GLN A 192 16.31 1.20 26.14
N PHE A 193 15.86 2.37 26.58
CA PHE A 193 14.47 2.79 26.35
C PHE A 193 14.34 3.44 24.97
N ILE A 194 13.46 2.89 24.12
CA ILE A 194 13.15 3.46 22.81
C ILE A 194 11.63 3.49 22.61
N VAL A 195 11.14 4.58 22.02
CA VAL A 195 9.77 4.72 21.51
C VAL A 195 9.85 5.03 20.02
N PHE A 196 9.07 4.31 19.23
CA PHE A 196 9.14 4.34 17.77
C PHE A 196 7.77 4.20 17.12
N GLN A 197 7.69 4.41 15.80
CA GLN A 197 6.49 4.15 14.99
C GLN A 197 6.33 2.64 14.74
N GLY A 198 5.23 2.05 15.19
CA GLY A 198 4.91 0.64 14.96
C GLY A 198 3.63 0.48 14.16
N TRP A 199 3.61 -0.47 13.22
CA TRP A 199 2.41 -0.80 12.44
C TRP A 199 2.26 -2.30 12.23
N ALA A 200 1.06 -2.70 11.81
CA ALA A 200 0.84 -3.98 11.15
C ALA A 200 -0.06 -3.81 9.92
N PRO A 201 0.13 -4.63 8.86
CA PRO A 201 1.09 -5.74 8.74
C PRO A 201 2.54 -5.23 8.72
N HIS A 202 3.47 -5.95 9.34
CA HIS A 202 4.91 -5.71 9.24
C HIS A 202 5.72 -6.82 9.96
N PRO A 203 6.83 -7.33 9.39
CA PRO A 203 7.69 -8.34 10.04
C PRO A 203 8.22 -7.97 11.43
N MET A 204 8.29 -6.68 11.78
CA MET A 204 8.69 -6.24 13.13
C MET A 204 7.87 -6.90 14.24
N ASN A 205 6.58 -7.20 13.98
CA ASN A 205 5.66 -7.78 14.96
C ASN A 205 6.03 -9.21 15.36
N THR A 206 6.89 -9.88 14.59
CA THR A 206 7.42 -11.21 14.89
C THR A 206 8.91 -11.18 15.20
N MET A 207 9.66 -10.23 14.64
CA MET A 207 11.10 -10.07 14.88
C MET A 207 11.44 -9.45 16.25
N TYR A 208 10.60 -8.54 16.74
CA TYR A 208 10.82 -7.83 18.00
C TYR A 208 9.68 -8.07 18.99
N ASP A 209 10.01 -8.17 20.27
CA ASP A 209 9.04 -8.23 21.35
C ASP A 209 8.74 -6.81 21.87
N PHE A 210 7.61 -6.26 21.44
CA PHE A 210 7.17 -4.91 21.77
C PHE A 210 5.67 -4.82 22.02
N LYS A 211 5.22 -3.68 22.55
CA LYS A 211 3.81 -3.33 22.78
C LYS A 211 3.47 -1.99 22.16
N TYR A 212 2.23 -1.88 21.67
CA TYR A 212 1.66 -0.63 21.19
C TYR A 212 1.15 0.20 22.39
N LEU A 213 1.47 1.48 22.40
CA LEU A 213 1.03 2.40 23.45
C LEU A 213 -0.43 2.84 23.24
N THR A 214 -1.14 3.05 24.36
CA THR A 214 -2.41 3.80 24.35
C THR A 214 -2.15 5.31 24.31
N GLY A 215 -3.21 6.11 24.21
CA GLY A 215 -3.11 7.59 24.23
C GLY A 215 -2.78 8.22 22.88
N GLY A 216 -2.53 7.40 21.85
CA GLY A 216 -2.32 7.84 20.46
C GLY A 216 -3.61 8.15 19.69
N ASP A 217 -4.79 7.88 20.25
CA ASP A 217 -6.08 7.94 19.55
C ASP A 217 -6.38 9.29 18.89
N LYS A 218 -5.94 10.39 19.50
CA LYS A 218 -6.09 11.75 18.95
C LYS A 218 -5.36 11.93 17.61
N PHE A 219 -4.28 11.19 17.39
CA PHE A 219 -3.38 11.35 16.24
C PHE A 219 -3.56 10.25 15.22
N PHE A 220 -3.57 9.00 15.68
CA PHE A 220 -3.60 7.80 14.84
C PHE A 220 -5.00 7.20 14.70
N GLY A 221 -5.97 7.64 15.49
CA GLY A 221 -7.31 7.05 15.56
C GLY A 221 -7.43 5.95 16.63
N PRO A 222 -8.66 5.52 16.95
CA PRO A 222 -8.93 4.57 18.03
C PRO A 222 -8.34 3.17 17.76
N ASN A 223 -8.37 2.32 18.79
CA ASN A 223 -7.95 0.91 18.71
C ASN A 223 -6.50 0.72 18.23
N PHE A 224 -5.57 1.48 18.82
CA PHE A 224 -4.14 1.49 18.43
C PHE A 224 -3.92 1.96 17.00
N GLY A 225 -4.70 2.94 16.56
CA GLY A 225 -4.64 3.49 15.21
C GLY A 225 -5.08 2.49 14.16
N ALA A 226 -6.23 1.83 14.38
CA ALA A 226 -6.84 0.97 13.40
C ALA A 226 -7.00 1.73 12.08
N ALA A 227 -6.43 1.16 11.02
CA ALA A 227 -6.22 1.85 9.75
C ALA A 227 -6.72 1.02 8.57
N THR A 228 -7.00 1.74 7.49
CA THR A 228 -7.21 1.16 6.17
C THR A 228 -6.24 1.79 5.19
N VAL A 229 -5.88 1.05 4.14
CA VAL A 229 -5.08 1.59 3.04
C VAL A 229 -5.95 1.70 1.81
N THR A 230 -5.86 2.84 1.11
CA THR A 230 -6.71 3.17 -0.03
C THR A 230 -5.86 3.50 -1.24
N THR A 231 -6.26 2.95 -2.39
CA THR A 231 -5.74 3.34 -3.70
C THR A 231 -6.30 4.70 -4.09
N GLN A 232 -5.41 5.65 -4.41
CA GLN A 232 -5.73 6.99 -4.88
C GLN A 232 -5.17 7.24 -6.26
N VAL A 233 -5.84 8.10 -7.03
CA VAL A 233 -5.40 8.53 -8.37
C VAL A 233 -5.55 10.03 -8.53
N ARG A 234 -4.80 10.60 -9.46
CA ARG A 234 -5.02 11.99 -9.89
C ARG A 234 -6.41 12.17 -10.51
N LYS A 235 -6.91 13.40 -10.45
CA LYS A 235 -8.16 13.80 -11.08
C LYS A 235 -8.25 13.41 -12.55
N GLY A 236 -9.36 12.78 -12.93
CA GLY A 236 -9.70 12.38 -14.29
C GLY A 236 -9.10 11.05 -14.74
N PHE A 237 -8.18 10.46 -13.96
CA PHE A 237 -7.48 9.23 -14.37
C PHE A 237 -8.44 8.06 -14.60
N LEU A 238 -9.50 7.95 -13.78
CA LEU A 238 -10.47 6.85 -13.87
C LEU A 238 -11.26 6.85 -15.19
N GLN A 239 -11.44 8.01 -15.81
CA GLN A 239 -12.12 8.17 -17.09
C GLN A 239 -11.15 8.15 -18.25
N GLU A 240 -9.95 8.73 -18.07
CA GLU A 240 -8.90 8.77 -19.10
C GLU A 240 -8.33 7.39 -19.42
N CYS A 241 -8.13 6.55 -18.39
CA CYS A 241 -7.52 5.22 -18.49
C CYS A 241 -8.45 4.15 -17.89
N PRO A 242 -9.60 3.85 -18.53
CA PRO A 242 -10.66 3.04 -17.95
C PRO A 242 -10.29 1.56 -17.72
N ASN A 243 -9.34 1.01 -18.49
CA ASN A 243 -8.88 -0.37 -18.31
C ASN A 243 -7.97 -0.48 -17.08
N VAL A 244 -6.99 0.43 -16.93
CA VAL A 244 -6.18 0.53 -15.70
C VAL A 244 -7.07 0.85 -14.50
N ALA A 245 -8.06 1.74 -14.65
CA ALA A 245 -9.02 2.04 -13.61
C ALA A 245 -9.80 0.79 -13.15
N GLN A 246 -10.19 -0.10 -14.07
CA GLN A 246 -10.83 -1.35 -13.71
C GLN A 246 -9.90 -2.27 -12.93
N PHE A 247 -8.62 -2.36 -13.32
CA PHE A 247 -7.61 -3.09 -12.56
C PHE A 247 -7.47 -2.55 -11.14
N LEU A 248 -7.33 -1.22 -10.96
CA LEU A 248 -7.20 -0.59 -9.65
C LEU A 248 -8.46 -0.75 -8.78
N LYS A 249 -9.65 -0.79 -9.38
CA LYS A 249 -10.92 -1.09 -8.68
C LYS A 249 -10.98 -2.54 -8.21
N ASN A 250 -10.24 -3.45 -8.83
CA ASN A 250 -10.20 -4.84 -8.42
C ASN A 250 -9.07 -5.13 -7.42
N LEU A 251 -7.95 -4.43 -7.56
CA LEU A 251 -6.71 -4.66 -6.81
C LEU A 251 -6.91 -4.44 -5.31
N ALA A 252 -6.69 -5.50 -4.53
CA ALA A 252 -6.79 -5.49 -3.08
C ALA A 252 -5.94 -6.58 -2.46
N PHE A 253 -5.53 -6.34 -1.23
CA PHE A 253 -4.60 -7.11 -0.46
C PHE A 253 -5.23 -7.51 0.88
N ASP A 254 -4.55 -8.41 1.58
CA ASP A 254 -4.81 -8.69 2.97
C ASP A 254 -3.50 -8.80 3.74
N ILE A 255 -3.65 -8.77 5.06
CA ILE A 255 -2.58 -8.78 6.05
C ILE A 255 -1.61 -9.96 5.82
N ASP A 256 -2.12 -11.13 5.47
CA ASP A 256 -1.29 -12.32 5.28
C ASP A 256 -0.42 -12.18 4.02
N MET A 257 -1.01 -11.75 2.91
CA MET A 257 -0.28 -11.55 1.67
C MET A 257 0.81 -10.47 1.81
N GLU A 258 0.48 -9.32 2.42
CA GLU A 258 1.47 -8.26 2.61
C GLU A 258 2.58 -8.65 3.58
N ASN A 259 2.28 -9.34 4.69
CA ASN A 259 3.31 -9.82 5.61
C ASN A 259 4.29 -10.78 4.93
N VAL A 260 3.79 -11.73 4.15
CA VAL A 260 4.65 -12.68 3.41
C VAL A 260 5.46 -11.92 2.35
N GLY A 261 4.83 -11.01 1.61
CA GLY A 261 5.47 -10.16 0.61
C GLY A 261 6.61 -9.32 1.17
N MET A 262 6.35 -8.57 2.24
CA MET A 262 7.37 -7.80 2.97
C MET A 262 8.51 -8.69 3.48
N GLY A 263 8.21 -9.93 3.89
CA GLY A 263 9.23 -10.90 4.27
C GLY A 263 10.26 -11.15 3.16
N TYR A 264 9.85 -11.15 1.88
CA TYR A 264 10.78 -11.30 0.76
C TYR A 264 11.69 -10.08 0.58
N LEU A 265 11.18 -8.88 0.82
CA LEU A 265 11.96 -7.66 0.69
C LEU A 265 12.95 -7.52 1.86
N ILE A 266 12.45 -7.72 3.09
CA ILE A 266 13.23 -7.49 4.32
C ILE A 266 14.18 -8.66 4.63
N ASN A 267 13.68 -9.90 4.63
CA ASN A 267 14.47 -11.06 5.07
C ASN A 267 15.28 -11.69 3.94
N ASP A 268 14.68 -11.79 2.74
CA ASP A 268 15.34 -12.41 1.59
C ASP A 268 16.13 -11.38 0.73
N GLY A 269 15.96 -10.08 0.99
CA GLY A 269 16.64 -9.00 0.27
C GLY A 269 16.23 -8.85 -1.20
N MET A 270 15.03 -9.32 -1.55
CA MET A 270 14.52 -9.27 -2.92
C MET A 270 14.11 -7.85 -3.32
N LYS A 271 14.23 -7.55 -4.61
CA LYS A 271 13.61 -6.33 -5.16
C LYS A 271 12.08 -6.41 -5.08
N PRO A 272 11.36 -5.28 -5.03
CA PRO A 272 9.91 -5.26 -4.96
C PRO A 272 9.22 -6.10 -6.04
N GLU A 273 9.67 -6.03 -7.30
CA GLU A 273 9.09 -6.77 -8.42
C GLU A 273 9.37 -8.28 -8.33
N GLU A 274 10.53 -8.67 -7.82
CA GLU A 274 10.91 -10.07 -7.62
C GLU A 274 10.06 -10.69 -6.49
N GLY A 275 9.93 -9.98 -5.36
CA GLY A 275 9.09 -10.39 -4.25
C GLY A 275 7.60 -10.44 -4.63
N ALA A 276 7.14 -9.46 -5.41
CA ALA A 276 5.79 -9.43 -5.95
C ALA A 276 5.51 -10.61 -6.89
N LEU A 277 6.41 -10.91 -7.84
CA LEU A 277 6.25 -12.06 -8.74
C LEU A 277 6.17 -13.37 -7.95
N LYS A 278 7.05 -13.56 -6.96
CA LYS A 278 7.03 -14.73 -6.08
C LYS A 278 5.72 -14.84 -5.33
N SER A 279 5.20 -13.72 -4.79
CA SER A 279 3.91 -13.68 -4.09
C SER A 279 2.73 -13.99 -5.02
N ILE A 280 2.69 -13.39 -6.21
CA ILE A 280 1.65 -13.66 -7.24
C ILE A 280 1.65 -15.15 -7.62
N ALA A 281 2.82 -15.77 -7.77
CA ALA A 281 2.93 -17.19 -8.10
C ALA A 281 2.41 -18.11 -6.99
N LEU A 282 2.43 -17.68 -5.73
CA LEU A 282 1.85 -18.39 -4.58
C LEU A 282 0.34 -18.14 -4.43
N HIS A 283 -0.15 -16.99 -4.89
CA HIS A 283 -1.53 -16.55 -4.76
C HIS A 283 -2.22 -16.40 -6.13
N LYS A 284 -2.02 -17.37 -7.02
CA LYS A 284 -2.55 -17.34 -8.40
C LYS A 284 -4.07 -17.22 -8.47
N ASP A 285 -4.76 -17.69 -7.43
CA ASP A 285 -6.21 -17.61 -7.26
C ASP A 285 -6.72 -16.16 -7.22
N ARG A 286 -5.88 -15.20 -6.79
CA ARG A 286 -6.24 -13.78 -6.77
C ARG A 286 -6.29 -13.15 -8.15
N LEU A 287 -5.59 -13.72 -9.14
CA LEU A 287 -5.51 -13.17 -10.50
C LEU A 287 -6.90 -13.07 -11.14
N ASP A 288 -7.78 -14.04 -10.89
CA ASP A 288 -9.12 -14.06 -11.46
C ASP A 288 -9.94 -12.85 -10.95
N ALA A 289 -9.78 -12.47 -9.68
CA ALA A 289 -10.43 -11.31 -9.10
C ALA A 289 -9.78 -9.99 -9.55
N TRP A 290 -8.45 -9.87 -9.46
CA TRP A 290 -7.74 -8.64 -9.85
C TRP A 290 -7.89 -8.31 -11.33
N LEU A 291 -7.94 -9.32 -12.20
CA LEU A 291 -8.03 -9.15 -13.65
C LEU A 291 -9.46 -9.31 -14.18
N ALA A 292 -10.46 -9.36 -13.29
CA ALA A 292 -11.86 -9.44 -13.67
C ALA A 292 -12.26 -8.23 -14.53
N GLY A 293 -12.58 -8.48 -15.81
CA GLY A 293 -12.93 -7.42 -16.75
C GLY A 293 -11.77 -6.51 -17.13
N VAL A 294 -10.52 -6.93 -16.92
CA VAL A 294 -9.31 -6.22 -17.35
C VAL A 294 -8.79 -6.85 -18.65
N ALA A 295 -8.46 -5.99 -19.62
CA ALA A 295 -7.80 -6.36 -20.87
C ALA A 295 -6.30 -6.04 -20.81
N THR A 296 -5.52 -6.59 -21.74
CA THR A 296 -4.20 -6.05 -22.05
C THR A 296 -4.32 -4.66 -22.67
N PHE A 297 -3.20 -3.94 -22.77
CA PHE A 297 -3.13 -2.63 -23.43
C PHE A 297 -3.69 -2.68 -24.87
N ASP A 298 -3.43 -3.76 -25.61
CA ASP A 298 -3.91 -3.99 -26.98
C ASP A 298 -5.33 -4.62 -27.07
N GLY A 299 -6.04 -4.74 -25.95
CA GLY A 299 -7.47 -5.14 -25.93
C GLY A 299 -7.75 -6.64 -25.86
N LYS A 300 -6.74 -7.49 -25.66
CA LYS A 300 -6.90 -8.94 -25.47
C LYS A 300 -7.33 -9.28 -24.04
N PRO A 301 -7.87 -10.48 -23.77
CA PRO A 301 -8.21 -10.89 -22.41
C PRO A 301 -7.00 -10.86 -21.45
N GLY A 302 -7.07 -10.03 -20.41
CA GLY A 302 -5.93 -9.75 -19.53
C GLY A 302 -5.47 -10.96 -18.72
N LEU A 303 -6.39 -11.71 -18.12
CA LEU A 303 -6.06 -12.88 -17.29
C LEU A 303 -5.23 -13.94 -18.03
N ALA A 304 -5.61 -14.26 -19.27
CA ALA A 304 -4.89 -15.25 -20.07
C ALA A 304 -3.48 -14.75 -20.42
N ALA A 305 -3.36 -13.49 -20.85
CA ALA A 305 -2.08 -12.88 -21.18
C ALA A 305 -1.14 -12.80 -19.96
N VAL A 306 -1.65 -12.45 -18.78
CA VAL A 306 -0.85 -12.41 -17.55
C VAL A 306 -0.37 -13.81 -17.16
N LYS A 307 -1.24 -14.83 -17.17
CA LYS A 307 -0.83 -16.20 -16.86
C LYS A 307 0.25 -16.71 -17.83
N GLU A 308 0.09 -16.45 -19.12
CA GLU A 308 1.11 -16.81 -20.13
C GLU A 308 2.42 -16.08 -19.88
N LYS A 309 2.39 -14.75 -19.69
CA LYS A 309 3.57 -13.92 -19.54
C LYS A 309 4.37 -14.24 -18.27
N LEU A 310 3.67 -14.59 -17.18
CA LEU A 310 4.28 -14.91 -15.89
C LEU A 310 4.56 -16.42 -15.72
N GLY A 311 4.16 -17.26 -16.68
CA GLY A 311 4.38 -18.72 -16.63
C GLY A 311 3.57 -19.44 -15.54
N LEU A 312 2.32 -19.00 -15.32
CA LEU A 312 1.47 -19.44 -14.19
C LEU A 312 0.35 -20.41 -14.57
#